data_AF-A0A967F7F2-F1
#
_entry.id   AF-A0A967F7F2-F1
#
_cell.length_a   1.000
_cell.length_b   1.000
_cell.length_c   1.000
_cell.angle_alpha   90.00
_cell.angle_beta   90.00
_cell.angle_gamma   90.00
#
_symmetry.space_group_name_H-M   'P 1'
#
loop_
_entity.id
_entity.type
_entity.pdbx_description
1 polymer ?
#
loop_
_entity_poly.entity_id
_entity_poly.type
_entity_poly.pdbx_seq_one_letter_code
_entity_poly.pdbx_strand_id
1 'polypeptide(L)'
;MSYRHIRLPESGQKISISDNRLQVPDNPILGFVEGDGIGPDITRAALRIWDAAVEKAYGGKRKVHWAELYLGEKAAGIYDGDYFPAETLDAIQELIVAIKGPLTTPVGGGFRSLNVSLRQELDLYACVRPVTYYEGVPSPMRRPQDVNAVI
;
A
#
# COMPACT_ATOMS: atom_id res chain seq x y z
N MET A 1 -20.88 -6.11 1.21
CA MET A 1 -21.01 -5.33 -0.04
C MET A 1 -20.31 -6.12 -1.14
N SER A 2 -20.85 -6.16 -2.36
CA SER A 2 -20.14 -6.78 -3.48
C SER A 2 -19.34 -5.71 -4.20
N TYR A 3 -18.05 -5.92 -4.29
CA TYR A 3 -17.13 -5.16 -5.13
C TYR A 3 -17.47 -5.39 -6.62
N ARG A 4 -17.35 -4.35 -7.45
CA ARG A 4 -17.58 -4.40 -8.92
C ARG A 4 -16.39 -5.01 -9.63
N HIS A 5 -15.17 -4.55 -9.31
CA HIS A 5 -13.94 -5.04 -9.95
C HIS A 5 -12.92 -5.61 -8.97
N ILE A 6 -12.99 -5.24 -7.68
CA ILE A 6 -12.09 -5.79 -6.67
C ILE A 6 -12.52 -7.21 -6.32
N ARG A 7 -11.56 -8.14 -6.29
CA ARG A 7 -11.78 -9.52 -5.86
C ARG A 7 -10.92 -9.79 -4.63
N LEU A 8 -11.58 -9.97 -3.49
CA LEU A 8 -10.87 -10.40 -2.30
C LEU A 8 -10.43 -11.87 -2.47
N PRO A 9 -9.23 -12.24 -1.97
CA PRO A 9 -8.80 -13.63 -1.95
C PRO A 9 -9.81 -14.54 -1.25
N GLU A 10 -10.01 -15.75 -1.78
CA GLU A 10 -10.90 -16.76 -1.17
C GLU A 10 -10.40 -17.25 0.20
N SER A 11 -9.11 -17.06 0.47
CA SER A 11 -8.44 -17.44 1.71
C SER A 11 -7.86 -16.21 2.42
N GLY A 12 -7.66 -16.34 3.72
CA GLY A 12 -7.15 -15.28 4.57
C GLY A 12 -8.24 -14.66 5.44
N GLN A 13 -7.82 -13.83 6.40
CA GLN A 13 -8.70 -13.18 7.35
C GLN A 13 -8.40 -11.67 7.37
N LYS A 14 -9.45 -10.85 7.52
CA LYS A 14 -9.29 -9.40 7.63
C LYS A 14 -8.65 -9.03 8.96
N ILE A 15 -7.80 -8.01 8.96
CA ILE A 15 -7.37 -7.35 10.18
C ILE A 15 -8.59 -6.65 10.78
N SER A 16 -8.69 -6.64 12.11
CA SER A 16 -9.73 -5.87 12.82
C SER A 16 -9.11 -4.99 13.90
N ILE A 17 -9.90 -4.05 14.42
CA ILE A 17 -9.51 -3.21 15.55
C ILE A 17 -10.43 -3.54 16.72
N SER A 18 -9.83 -3.92 17.85
CA SER A 18 -10.54 -4.15 19.12
C SER A 18 -9.69 -3.58 20.25
N ASP A 19 -10.34 -2.87 21.19
CA ASP A 19 -9.69 -2.17 22.30
C ASP A 19 -8.54 -1.24 21.85
N ASN A 20 -8.76 -0.52 20.75
CA ASN A 20 -7.79 0.38 20.13
C ASN A 20 -6.46 -0.31 19.72
N ARG A 21 -6.51 -1.63 19.46
CA ARG A 21 -5.37 -2.44 19.02
C ARG A 21 -5.72 -3.18 17.74
N LEU A 22 -4.75 -3.28 16.84
CA LEU A 22 -4.86 -4.14 15.66
C LEU A 22 -4.85 -5.61 16.09
N GLN A 23 -5.87 -6.34 15.67
CA GLN A 23 -5.96 -7.79 15.76
C GLN A 23 -5.52 -8.35 14.41
N VAL A 24 -4.29 -8.86 14.36
CA VAL A 24 -3.67 -9.34 13.12
C VAL A 24 -3.65 -10.87 13.13
N PRO A 25 -4.43 -11.54 12.27
CA PRO A 25 -4.41 -13.01 12.16
C PRO A 25 -3.09 -13.48 11.54
N ASP A 26 -2.82 -14.80 11.59
CA ASP A 26 -1.61 -15.37 10.98
C ASP A 26 -1.65 -15.34 9.43
N ASN A 27 -2.85 -15.23 8.85
CA ASN A 27 -3.08 -15.18 7.41
C ASN A 27 -3.84 -13.91 6.96
N PRO A 28 -3.30 -12.71 7.19
CA PRO A 28 -4.04 -11.47 6.96
C PRO A 28 -4.28 -11.21 5.46
N ILE A 29 -5.43 -10.64 5.13
CA ILE A 29 -5.69 -10.04 3.81
C ILE A 29 -5.21 -8.59 3.83
N LEU A 30 -4.27 -8.24 2.95
CA LEU A 30 -3.75 -6.88 2.79
C LEU A 30 -4.09 -6.34 1.40
N GLY A 31 -4.51 -5.08 1.33
CA GLY A 31 -4.74 -4.40 0.06
C GLY A 31 -3.42 -3.97 -0.59
N PHE A 32 -3.32 -4.04 -1.92
CA PHE A 32 -2.23 -3.40 -2.64
C PHE A 32 -2.72 -2.68 -3.90
N VAL A 33 -2.12 -1.54 -4.21
CA VAL A 33 -2.28 -0.84 -5.49
C VAL A 33 -0.94 -0.88 -6.22
N GLU A 34 -0.90 -1.42 -7.44
CA GLU A 34 0.35 -1.49 -8.23
C GLU A 34 0.99 -0.11 -8.42
N GLY A 35 0.16 0.90 -8.69
CA GLY A 35 0.59 2.26 -9.02
C GLY A 35 0.87 2.44 -10.51
N ASP A 36 1.25 3.68 -10.86
CA ASP A 36 1.51 4.14 -12.22
C ASP A 36 3.02 4.16 -12.51
N GLY A 37 3.39 4.26 -13.79
CA GLY A 37 4.79 4.34 -14.22
C GLY A 37 5.63 3.14 -13.75
N ILE A 38 6.60 3.37 -12.86
CA ILE A 38 7.45 2.30 -12.29
C ILE A 38 6.72 1.41 -11.26
N GLY A 39 5.47 1.74 -10.91
CA GLY A 39 4.66 1.07 -9.90
C GLY A 39 4.57 -0.45 -10.06
N PRO A 40 4.13 -0.98 -11.21
CA PRO A 40 3.99 -2.42 -11.41
C PRO A 40 5.29 -3.20 -11.19
N ASP A 41 6.43 -2.62 -11.58
CA ASP A 41 7.74 -3.27 -11.42
C ASP A 41 8.16 -3.34 -9.94
N ILE A 42 8.08 -2.21 -9.22
CA ILE A 42 8.51 -2.16 -7.82
C ILE A 42 7.54 -2.90 -6.90
N THR A 43 6.24 -2.85 -7.19
CA THR A 43 5.21 -3.55 -6.39
C THR A 43 5.38 -5.05 -6.54
N ARG A 44 5.51 -5.57 -7.77
CA ARG A 44 5.77 -7.00 -8.01
C ARG A 44 7.05 -7.48 -7.32
N ALA A 45 8.11 -6.67 -7.32
CA ALA A 45 9.34 -6.99 -6.61
C ALA A 45 9.13 -7.02 -5.08
N ALA A 46 8.43 -6.01 -4.53
CA ALA A 46 8.18 -5.88 -3.11
C ALA A 46 7.34 -7.04 -2.55
N LEU A 47 6.22 -7.40 -3.23
CA LEU A 47 5.36 -8.52 -2.83
C LEU A 47 6.16 -9.83 -2.72
N ARG A 48 7.00 -10.13 -3.72
CA ARG A 48 7.86 -11.32 -3.71
C ARG A 48 8.85 -11.34 -2.53
N ILE A 49 9.45 -10.19 -2.22
CA ILE A 49 10.40 -10.06 -1.11
C ILE A 49 9.68 -10.23 0.23
N TRP A 50 8.50 -9.61 0.41
CA TRP A 50 7.73 -9.74 1.64
C TRP A 50 7.21 -11.16 1.86
N ASP A 51 6.69 -11.81 0.82
CA ASP A 51 6.26 -13.21 0.90
C ASP A 51 7.41 -14.12 1.34
N ALA A 52 8.60 -13.97 0.73
CA ALA A 52 9.78 -14.73 1.11
C ALA A 52 10.27 -14.42 2.54
N ALA A 53 10.19 -13.16 2.98
CA ALA A 53 10.56 -12.75 4.32
C ALA A 53 9.61 -13.33 5.38
N VAL A 54 8.31 -13.30 5.14
CA VAL A 54 7.28 -13.90 6.01
C VAL A 54 7.46 -15.41 6.08
N GLU A 55 7.62 -16.09 4.93
CA GLU A 55 7.86 -17.53 4.86
C GLU A 55 9.10 -17.91 5.70
N LYS A 56 10.21 -17.21 5.51
CA LYS A 56 11.46 -17.47 6.23
C LYS A 56 11.34 -17.20 7.73
N ALA A 57 10.65 -16.13 8.13
CA ALA A 57 10.54 -15.74 9.54
C ALA A 57 9.62 -16.68 10.35
N TYR A 58 8.59 -17.24 9.71
CA TYR A 58 7.54 -17.98 10.39
C TYR A 58 7.46 -19.46 9.99
N GLY A 59 8.28 -19.93 9.05
CA GLY A 59 8.32 -21.33 8.61
C GLY A 59 6.96 -21.81 8.09
N GLY A 60 6.30 -20.99 7.27
CA GLY A 60 4.98 -21.28 6.71
C GLY A 60 3.79 -21.10 7.65
N LYS A 61 4.00 -20.78 8.94
CA LYS A 61 2.90 -20.55 9.90
C LYS A 61 2.10 -19.27 9.62
N ARG A 62 2.70 -18.31 8.92
CA ARG A 62 2.08 -17.05 8.54
C ARG A 62 2.18 -16.82 7.05
N LYS A 63 1.17 -16.16 6.47
CA LYS A 63 1.11 -15.86 5.04
C LYS A 63 0.25 -14.64 4.76
N VAL A 64 0.73 -13.72 3.94
CA VAL A 64 -0.13 -12.61 3.48
C VAL A 64 -0.98 -13.07 2.30
N HIS A 65 -2.25 -12.69 2.31
CA HIS A 65 -3.15 -12.81 1.17
C HIS A 65 -3.35 -11.43 0.55
N TRP A 66 -2.89 -11.24 -0.68
CA TRP A 66 -2.90 -9.93 -1.33
C TRP A 66 -4.20 -9.70 -2.11
N ALA A 67 -4.90 -8.62 -1.80
CA ALA A 67 -6.07 -8.15 -2.55
C ALA A 67 -5.65 -6.96 -3.44
N GLU A 68 -5.75 -7.11 -4.75
CA GLU A 68 -5.45 -6.02 -5.67
C GLU A 68 -6.56 -4.97 -5.65
N LEU A 69 -6.17 -3.72 -5.47
CA LEU A 69 -7.01 -2.52 -5.46
C LEU A 69 -6.55 -1.57 -6.56
N TYR A 70 -7.43 -0.67 -7.00
CA TYR A 70 -7.16 0.15 -8.18
C TYR A 70 -7.26 1.64 -7.87
N LEU A 71 -6.16 2.36 -8.11
CA LEU A 71 -6.08 3.82 -8.21
C LEU A 71 -5.17 4.17 -9.39
N GLY A 72 -5.29 5.39 -9.93
CA GLY A 72 -4.42 5.88 -11.00
C GLY A 72 -4.85 5.43 -12.39
N GLU A 73 -3.89 5.33 -13.31
CA GLU A 73 -4.12 5.04 -14.73
C GLU A 73 -4.77 3.66 -14.92
N LYS A 74 -4.37 2.67 -14.12
CA LYS A 74 -4.98 1.34 -14.14
C LYS A 74 -6.45 1.39 -13.72
N ALA A 75 -6.80 2.22 -12.72
CA ALA A 75 -8.19 2.41 -12.33
C ALA A 75 -8.98 3.07 -13.45
N ALA A 76 -8.46 4.12 -14.06
CA ALA A 76 -9.13 4.81 -15.18
C ALA A 76 -9.46 3.85 -16.34
N GLY A 77 -8.58 2.88 -16.63
CA GLY A 77 -8.84 1.86 -17.65
C GLY A 77 -9.93 0.84 -17.27
N ILE A 78 -10.14 0.58 -15.98
CA ILE A 78 -11.11 -0.41 -15.47
C ILE A 78 -12.47 0.23 -15.13
N TYR A 79 -12.46 1.49 -14.73
CA TYR A 79 -13.60 2.24 -14.19
C TYR A 79 -14.03 3.40 -15.11
N ASP A 80 -14.00 3.19 -16.43
CA ASP A 80 -14.56 4.13 -17.42
C ASP A 80 -14.02 5.57 -17.30
N GLY A 81 -12.72 5.70 -16.99
CA GLY A 81 -12.03 6.98 -16.81
C GLY A 81 -11.93 7.48 -15.36
N ASP A 82 -12.45 6.74 -14.39
CA ASP A 82 -12.31 7.08 -12.97
C ASP A 82 -10.96 6.62 -12.39
N TYR A 83 -10.11 7.59 -12.02
CA TYR A 83 -8.79 7.37 -11.43
C TYR A 83 -8.84 7.09 -9.92
N PHE A 84 -9.98 7.35 -9.28
CA PHE A 84 -10.13 7.32 -7.82
C PHE A 84 -11.48 6.71 -7.41
N PRO A 85 -11.76 5.46 -7.80
CA PRO A 85 -13.06 4.83 -7.55
C PRO A 85 -13.35 4.69 -6.05
N ALA A 86 -14.57 5.04 -5.65
CA ALA A 86 -15.05 4.92 -4.27
C ALA A 86 -14.94 3.49 -3.71
N GLU A 87 -15.13 2.49 -4.58
CA GLU A 87 -14.97 1.07 -4.24
C GLU A 87 -13.58 0.76 -3.64
N THR A 88 -12.52 1.42 -4.14
CA THR A 88 -11.16 1.25 -3.60
C THR A 88 -11.04 1.85 -2.21
N LEU A 89 -11.70 2.97 -1.92
CA LEU A 89 -11.70 3.56 -0.58
C LEU A 89 -12.41 2.65 0.41
N ASP A 90 -13.59 2.14 0.04
CA ASP A 90 -14.36 1.20 0.85
C ASP A 90 -13.52 -0.05 1.17
N ALA A 91 -12.82 -0.58 0.16
CA ALA A 91 -11.93 -1.73 0.35
C ALA A 91 -10.74 -1.42 1.26
N ILE A 92 -10.12 -0.24 1.16
CA ILE A 92 -9.01 0.14 2.05
C ILE A 92 -9.52 0.30 3.50
N GLN A 93 -10.68 0.90 3.70
CA GLN A 93 -11.29 1.04 5.03
C GLN A 93 -11.60 -0.33 5.64
N GLU A 94 -12.14 -1.26 4.84
CA GLU A 94 -12.47 -2.61 5.29
C GLU A 94 -11.23 -3.46 5.59
N LEU A 95 -10.16 -3.31 4.80
CA LEU A 95 -8.91 -4.06 4.98
C LEU A 95 -7.99 -3.47 6.04
N ILE A 96 -8.18 -2.19 6.41
CA ILE A 96 -7.43 -1.42 7.43
C ILE A 96 -5.98 -1.13 7.03
N VAL A 97 -5.31 -2.06 6.35
CA VAL A 97 -3.91 -1.96 5.94
C VAL A 97 -3.81 -2.20 4.44
N ALA A 98 -3.24 -1.23 3.74
CA ALA A 98 -2.94 -1.31 2.32
C ALA A 98 -1.58 -0.69 1.97
N ILE A 99 -0.98 -1.16 0.89
CA ILE A 99 0.28 -0.65 0.33
C ILE A 99 0.05 -0.15 -1.09
N LYS A 100 0.79 0.88 -1.54
CA LYS A 100 0.63 1.39 -2.91
C LYS A 100 1.95 1.83 -3.56
N GLY A 101 2.16 1.42 -4.81
CA GLY A 101 3.18 2.00 -5.69
C GLY A 101 2.86 3.46 -6.05
N PRO A 102 3.78 4.24 -6.65
CA PRO A 102 3.56 5.66 -6.97
C PRO A 102 2.30 5.88 -7.82
N LEU A 103 1.69 7.06 -7.73
CA LEU A 103 0.53 7.44 -8.55
C LEU A 103 0.85 8.74 -9.29
N THR A 104 0.50 8.79 -10.57
CA THR A 104 0.66 9.98 -11.41
C THR A 104 -0.39 11.01 -11.01
N THR A 105 0.07 12.21 -10.64
CA THR A 105 -0.82 13.38 -10.49
C THR A 105 -0.56 14.31 -11.69
N PRO A 106 -1.54 14.52 -12.59
CA PRO A 106 -1.35 15.45 -13.71
C PRO A 106 -1.13 16.88 -13.19
N VAL A 107 -0.14 17.57 -13.76
CA VAL A 107 0.18 18.96 -13.40
C VAL A 107 -0.71 19.92 -14.19
N GLY A 108 -1.34 20.88 -13.51
CA GLY A 108 -2.01 22.02 -14.16
C GLY A 108 -3.49 21.85 -14.54
N GLY A 109 -4.12 20.70 -14.24
CA GLY A 109 -5.51 20.40 -14.67
C GLY A 109 -6.61 20.62 -13.63
N GLY A 110 -6.35 21.28 -12.50
CA GLY A 110 -7.34 21.42 -11.41
C GLY A 110 -7.65 20.12 -10.65
N PHE A 111 -6.92 19.03 -10.94
CA PHE A 111 -7.04 17.77 -10.23
C PHE A 111 -6.31 17.83 -8.89
N ARG A 112 -7.00 17.46 -7.81
CA ARG A 112 -6.39 17.28 -6.49
C ARG A 112 -5.51 16.02 -6.56
N SER A 113 -4.29 16.09 -6.03
CA SER A 113 -3.37 14.94 -6.01
C SER A 113 -4.04 13.70 -5.43
N LEU A 114 -4.03 12.57 -6.15
CA LEU A 114 -4.64 11.31 -5.69
C LEU A 114 -4.11 10.88 -4.31
N ASN A 115 -2.81 11.09 -4.06
CA ASN A 115 -2.20 10.81 -2.75
C ASN A 115 -2.69 11.75 -1.64
N VAL A 116 -3.09 12.99 -1.97
CA VAL A 116 -3.61 13.95 -0.99
C VAL A 116 -5.07 13.62 -0.72
N SER A 117 -5.86 13.37 -1.76
CA SER A 117 -7.25 12.93 -1.64
C SER A 117 -7.35 11.66 -0.81
N LEU A 118 -6.52 10.64 -1.08
CA LEU A 118 -6.50 9.40 -0.30
C LEU A 118 -6.29 9.63 1.19
N ARG A 119 -5.38 10.53 1.57
CA ARG A 119 -5.14 10.84 2.98
C ARG A 119 -6.29 11.60 3.62
N GLN A 120 -6.95 12.47 2.87
CA GLN A 120 -8.07 13.27 3.38
C GLN A 120 -9.33 12.42 3.55
N GLU A 121 -9.66 11.61 2.55
CA GLU A 121 -10.85 10.74 2.59
C GLU A 121 -10.73 9.63 3.66
N LEU A 122 -9.50 9.21 3.98
CA LEU A 122 -9.23 8.18 4.99
C LEU A 122 -8.77 8.75 6.33
N ASP A 123 -8.76 10.07 6.50
CA ASP A 123 -8.25 10.78 7.69
C ASP A 123 -6.86 10.30 8.18
N LEU A 124 -5.96 10.03 7.22
CA LEU A 124 -4.58 9.62 7.48
C LEU A 124 -3.72 10.84 7.82
N TYR A 125 -3.95 11.42 9.00
CA TYR A 125 -3.34 12.68 9.44
C TYR A 125 -1.82 12.58 9.65
N ALA A 126 -1.28 11.41 9.98
CA ALA A 126 0.15 11.20 10.24
C ALA A 126 0.88 10.67 8.99
N CYS A 127 1.83 11.45 8.47
CA CYS A 127 2.74 11.02 7.39
C CYS A 127 4.12 10.65 7.97
N VAL A 128 4.23 9.42 8.49
CA VAL A 128 5.44 8.93 9.15
C VAL A 128 6.50 8.51 8.11
N ARG A 129 7.74 9.01 8.24
CA ARG A 129 8.86 8.78 7.31
C ARG A 129 10.15 8.40 8.06
N PRO A 130 10.45 7.11 8.22
CA PRO A 130 11.76 6.69 8.73
C PRO A 130 12.86 7.00 7.71
N VAL A 131 13.95 7.60 8.18
CA VAL A 131 15.15 7.92 7.40
C VAL A 131 16.35 7.30 8.10
N THR A 132 16.91 6.27 7.47
CA THR A 132 18.08 5.55 7.97
C THR A 132 19.05 5.24 6.83
N TYR A 133 20.33 5.12 7.15
CA TYR A 133 21.37 4.76 6.20
C TYR A 133 21.52 3.23 6.10
N TYR A 134 21.63 2.74 4.86
CA TYR A 134 22.01 1.36 4.57
C TYR A 134 23.46 1.32 4.07
N GLU A 135 24.27 0.46 4.67
CA GLU A 135 25.69 0.31 4.30
C GLU A 135 25.85 0.04 2.80
N GLY A 136 26.80 0.74 2.17
CA GLY A 136 27.08 0.62 0.74
C GLY A 136 26.22 1.51 -0.17
N VAL A 137 25.15 2.14 0.34
CA VAL A 137 24.39 3.12 -0.45
C VAL A 137 25.25 4.39 -0.64
N PRO A 138 25.46 4.87 -1.89
CA PRO A 138 26.18 6.11 -2.12
C PRO A 138 25.49 7.29 -1.44
N SER A 139 26.27 8.17 -0.81
CA SER A 139 25.75 9.35 -0.14
C SER A 139 26.60 10.59 -0.44
N PRO A 140 25.98 11.77 -0.58
CA PRO A 140 26.72 13.03 -0.66
C PRO A 140 27.30 13.47 0.70
N MET A 141 26.92 12.82 1.80
CA MET A 141 27.31 13.20 3.16
C MET A 141 28.63 12.54 3.57
N ARG A 142 29.41 13.19 4.44
CA ARG A 142 30.64 12.61 5.00
C ARG A 142 30.38 11.47 5.99
N ARG A 143 29.26 11.53 6.72
CA ARG A 143 28.89 10.57 7.76
C ARG A 143 27.40 10.18 7.66
N PRO A 144 26.96 9.53 6.57
CA PRO A 144 25.56 9.17 6.41
C PRO A 144 25.05 8.17 7.45
N GLN A 145 25.94 7.34 8.01
CA GLN A 145 25.62 6.34 9.02
C GLN A 145 25.10 6.92 10.34
N ASP A 146 25.31 8.22 10.60
CA ASP A 146 24.77 8.86 11.80
C ASP A 146 23.27 9.20 11.66
N VAL A 147 22.71 9.09 10.45
CA VAL A 147 21.29 9.38 10.19
C VAL A 147 20.43 8.20 10.64
N ASN A 148 19.68 8.42 11.72
CA ASN A 148 18.64 7.52 12.20
C ASN A 148 17.51 8.35 12.82
N ALA A 149 16.52 8.71 11.99
CA ALA A 149 15.42 9.60 12.38
C ALA A 149 14.07 9.07 11.88
N VAL A 150 13.00 9.47 12.57
CA VAL A 150 11.62 9.28 12.13
C VAL A 150 10.94 10.64 12.15
N ILE A 151 10.46 11.08 10.98
CA ILE A 151 9.70 12.32 10.79
C ILE A 151 8.21 12.00 10.78
#